data_AF-A0A916F4H9-F1
#
_entry.id   AF-A0A916F4H9-F1
#
_cell.length_a   1.000
_cell.length_b   1.000
_cell.length_c   1.000
_cell.angle_alpha   90.00
_cell.angle_beta   90.00
_cell.angle_gamma   90.00
#
_symmetry.space_group_name_H-M   'P 1'
#
loop_
_entity.id
_entity.type
_entity.pdbx_description
1 polymer ?
#
loop_
_entity_poly.entity_id
_entity_poly.type
_entity_poly.pdbx_seq_one_letter_code
_entity_poly.pdbx_strand_id
1 'polypeptide(L)'
;MDDFLDTLWFKILALLELAFNLMSGLLAPLNFLGPAALIFLITLLLVTFTKIATRYYNTKRYQDLKANYEHWFEVRRQAMASEDPEKGKALAKNIDQAELNKAYYDYFFEGFLKNILTSILPVLLTATFIIKAYKPANLQKIFGQPHVFSFSGSGDKPVVIGALFWFVISLLLIHILWFIGARLYKKHVKADVPKDR
;
A
#
# COMPACT_ATOMS: atom_id res chain seq x y z
N MET A 1 -20.23 -26.70 6.85
CA MET A 1 -19.74 -25.39 6.39
C MET A 1 -18.64 -24.91 7.32
N ASP A 2 -18.82 -25.09 8.62
CA ASP A 2 -17.84 -24.79 9.67
C ASP A 2 -16.54 -25.59 9.52
N ASP A 3 -16.59 -26.91 9.33
CA ASP A 3 -15.36 -27.73 9.18
C ASP A 3 -14.44 -27.31 8.04
N PHE A 4 -15.02 -26.85 6.91
CA PHE A 4 -14.24 -26.35 5.78
C PHE A 4 -13.58 -25.00 6.12
N LEU A 5 -14.35 -24.07 6.70
CA LEU A 5 -13.85 -22.76 7.09
C LEU A 5 -12.79 -22.88 8.19
N ASP A 6 -12.97 -23.76 9.16
CA ASP A 6 -12.01 -24.06 10.22
C ASP A 6 -10.74 -24.66 9.63
N THR A 7 -10.86 -25.67 8.76
CA THR A 7 -9.70 -26.27 8.07
C THR A 7 -8.92 -25.22 7.27
N LEU A 8 -9.63 -24.36 6.54
CA LEU A 8 -9.01 -23.28 5.77
C LEU A 8 -8.32 -22.27 6.71
N TRP A 9 -8.98 -21.91 7.81
CA TRP A 9 -8.45 -20.99 8.81
C TRP A 9 -7.17 -21.52 9.45
N PHE A 10 -7.13 -22.78 9.87
CA PHE A 10 -5.92 -23.40 10.42
C PHE A 10 -4.78 -23.46 9.41
N LYS A 11 -5.07 -23.72 8.12
CA LYS A 11 -4.05 -23.65 7.06
C LYS A 11 -3.48 -22.24 6.89
N ILE A 12 -4.33 -21.22 6.93
CA ILE A 12 -3.90 -19.82 6.87
C ILE A 12 -3.02 -19.47 8.09
N LEU A 13 -3.44 -19.87 9.29
CA LEU A 13 -2.65 -19.66 10.51
C LEU A 13 -1.27 -20.33 10.43
N ALA A 14 -1.22 -21.58 9.98
CA ALA A 14 0.03 -22.32 9.80
C ALA A 14 0.96 -21.63 8.77
N LEU A 15 0.40 -21.16 7.65
CA LEU A 15 1.15 -20.41 6.64
C LEU A 15 1.71 -19.09 7.21
N LEU A 16 0.91 -18.36 7.98
CA LEU A 16 1.31 -17.11 8.62
C LEU A 16 2.40 -17.35 9.68
N GLU A 17 2.31 -18.43 10.43
CA GLU A 17 3.32 -18.81 11.42
C GLU A 17 4.64 -19.22 10.75
N LEU A 18 4.58 -19.98 9.66
CA LEU A 18 5.77 -20.29 8.85
C LEU A 18 6.42 -19.01 8.31
N ALA A 19 5.62 -18.10 7.72
CA ALA A 19 6.09 -16.83 7.21
C ALA A 19 6.73 -15.98 8.32
N PHE A 20 6.12 -15.95 9.50
CA PHE A 20 6.65 -15.26 10.68
C PHE A 20 8.01 -15.82 11.11
N ASN A 21 8.14 -17.15 11.19
CA ASN A 21 9.38 -17.81 11.60
C ASN A 21 10.52 -17.58 10.60
N LEU A 22 10.21 -17.67 9.29
CA LEU A 22 11.17 -17.36 8.23
C LEU A 22 11.63 -15.91 8.31
N MET A 23 10.70 -14.96 8.43
CA MET A 23 11.03 -13.55 8.51
C MET A 23 11.87 -13.24 9.76
N SER A 24 11.51 -13.81 10.91
CA SER A 24 12.24 -13.64 12.16
C SER A 24 13.66 -14.22 12.06
N GLY A 25 13.82 -15.38 11.42
CA GLY A 25 15.13 -15.99 11.17
C GLY A 25 16.00 -15.15 10.23
N LEU A 26 15.42 -14.58 9.18
CA LEU A 26 16.12 -13.70 8.23
C LEU A 26 16.56 -12.38 8.89
N LEU A 27 15.77 -11.86 9.82
CA LEU A 27 16.07 -10.60 10.52
C LEU A 27 17.00 -10.79 11.72
N ALA A 28 17.13 -11.99 12.27
CA ALA A 28 17.93 -12.24 13.47
C ALA A 28 19.39 -11.76 13.37
N PRO A 29 20.11 -11.93 12.24
CA PRO A 29 21.46 -11.39 12.07
C PRO A 29 21.54 -9.86 12.12
N LEU A 30 20.42 -9.15 11.93
CA LEU A 30 20.33 -7.69 11.90
C LEU A 30 19.88 -7.10 13.25
N ASN A 31 19.67 -7.93 14.28
CA ASN A 31 19.23 -7.48 15.61
C ASN A 31 20.22 -6.52 16.28
N PHE A 32 21.50 -6.52 15.90
CA PHE A 32 22.48 -5.56 16.44
C PHE A 32 22.15 -4.10 16.11
N LEU A 33 21.32 -3.83 15.10
CA LEU A 33 20.89 -2.47 14.73
C LEU A 33 19.90 -1.86 15.72
N GLY A 34 19.32 -2.68 16.62
CA GLY A 34 18.26 -2.27 17.54
C GLY A 34 16.88 -2.23 16.90
N PRO A 35 15.82 -2.13 17.73
CA PRO A 35 14.45 -2.31 17.29
C PRO A 35 13.98 -1.18 16.35
N ALA A 36 14.42 0.06 16.58
CA ALA A 36 14.00 1.20 15.77
C ALA A 36 14.49 1.11 14.31
N ALA A 37 15.79 0.81 14.13
CA ALA A 37 16.41 0.68 12.82
C ALA A 37 15.87 -0.52 12.05
N LEU A 38 15.62 -1.64 12.73
CA LEU A 38 15.01 -2.82 12.13
C LEU A 38 13.59 -2.56 11.64
N ILE A 39 12.73 -1.96 12.47
CA ILE A 39 11.37 -1.60 12.07
C ILE A 39 11.41 -0.65 10.87
N PHE A 40 12.31 0.34 10.88
CA PHE A 40 12.48 1.26 9.76
C PHE A 40 12.90 0.53 8.47
N LEU A 41 13.87 -0.39 8.56
CA LEU A 41 14.32 -1.19 7.42
C LEU A 41 13.20 -2.08 6.86
N ILE A 42 12.46 -2.77 7.71
CA ILE A 42 11.29 -3.57 7.30
C ILE A 42 10.27 -2.69 6.57
N THR A 43 10.01 -1.50 7.11
CA THR A 43 9.09 -0.53 6.51
C THR A 43 9.59 -0.04 5.15
N LEU A 44 10.89 0.21 5.01
CA LEU A 44 11.51 0.61 3.74
C LEU A 44 11.37 -0.48 2.68
N LEU A 45 11.65 -1.73 3.05
CA LEU A 45 11.48 -2.88 2.18
C LEU A 45 10.01 -3.05 1.78
N LEU A 46 9.07 -2.91 2.73
CA LEU A 46 7.64 -2.94 2.45
C LEU A 46 7.23 -1.87 1.44
N VAL A 47 7.57 -0.60 1.65
CA VAL A 47 7.20 0.49 0.73
C VAL A 47 7.81 0.29 -0.66
N THR A 48 9.03 -0.23 -0.71
CA THR A 48 9.69 -0.57 -1.98
C THR A 48 8.94 -1.71 -2.68
N PHE A 49 8.61 -2.77 -1.94
CA PHE A 49 7.86 -3.91 -2.43
C PHE A 49 6.48 -3.50 -2.95
N THR A 50 5.69 -2.73 -2.19
CA THR A 50 4.34 -2.32 -2.62
C THR A 50 4.41 -1.47 -3.88
N LYS A 51 5.36 -0.54 -3.98
CA LYS A 51 5.56 0.25 -5.22
C LYS A 51 5.92 -0.60 -6.42
N ILE A 52 6.80 -1.58 -6.25
CA ILE A 52 7.16 -2.53 -7.32
C ILE A 52 5.92 -3.35 -7.69
N ALA A 53 5.23 -3.93 -6.71
CA ALA A 53 4.03 -4.72 -6.93
C ALA A 53 2.95 -3.93 -7.68
N THR A 54 2.61 -2.71 -7.25
CA THR A 54 1.61 -1.86 -7.92
C THR A 54 2.03 -1.50 -9.35
N ARG A 55 3.33 -1.30 -9.59
CA ARG A 55 3.87 -0.94 -10.92
C ARG A 55 3.85 -2.11 -11.90
N TYR A 56 4.26 -3.30 -11.46
CA TYR A 56 4.39 -4.47 -12.33
C TYR A 56 3.12 -5.30 -12.43
N TYR A 57 2.28 -5.32 -11.39
CA TYR A 57 1.03 -6.06 -11.39
C TYR A 57 -0.05 -5.28 -12.15
N ASN A 58 0.02 -5.31 -13.48
CA ASN A 58 -1.06 -4.86 -14.37
C ASN A 58 -1.59 -6.07 -15.12
N THR A 59 -2.82 -6.47 -14.79
CA THR A 59 -3.49 -7.56 -15.50
C THR A 59 -3.91 -7.07 -16.90
N LYS A 60 -3.88 -7.95 -17.91
CA LYS A 60 -4.42 -7.64 -19.24
C LYS A 60 -5.88 -7.18 -19.12
N ARG A 61 -6.66 -7.88 -18.31
CA ARG A 61 -8.04 -7.53 -17.96
C ARG A 61 -8.20 -6.09 -17.48
N TYR A 62 -7.33 -5.62 -16.59
CA TYR A 62 -7.38 -4.23 -16.11
C TYR A 62 -7.16 -3.22 -17.25
N GLN A 63 -6.27 -3.51 -18.20
CA GLN A 63 -6.03 -2.66 -19.37
C GLN A 63 -7.24 -2.66 -20.31
N ASP A 64 -7.83 -3.83 -20.56
CA ASP A 64 -9.01 -3.97 -21.42
C ASP A 64 -10.22 -3.25 -20.82
N LEU A 65 -10.46 -3.39 -19.51
CA LEU A 65 -11.53 -2.70 -18.80
C LEU A 65 -11.35 -1.18 -18.83
N LYS A 66 -10.11 -0.71 -18.70
CA LYS A 66 -9.77 0.71 -18.82
C LYS A 66 -10.11 1.24 -20.20
N ALA A 67 -9.70 0.54 -21.25
CA ALA A 67 -9.98 0.93 -22.63
C ALA A 67 -11.49 0.94 -22.92
N ASN A 68 -12.24 -0.05 -22.40
CA ASN A 68 -13.69 -0.10 -22.52
C ASN A 68 -14.37 1.09 -21.80
N TYR A 69 -13.94 1.41 -20.58
CA TYR A 69 -14.44 2.58 -19.87
C TYR A 69 -14.14 3.89 -20.63
N GLU A 70 -12.91 4.08 -21.10
CA GLU A 70 -12.52 5.28 -21.86
C GLU A 70 -13.32 5.41 -23.16
N HIS A 71 -13.60 4.29 -23.85
CA HIS A 71 -14.44 4.26 -25.04
C HIS A 71 -15.85 4.77 -24.75
N TRP A 72 -16.56 4.18 -23.78
CA TRP A 72 -17.93 4.57 -23.46
C TRP A 72 -18.03 5.97 -22.88
N PHE A 73 -17.00 6.40 -22.13
CA PHE A 73 -16.91 7.76 -21.63
C PHE A 73 -16.81 8.78 -22.77
N GLU A 74 -16.02 8.46 -23.80
CA GLU A 74 -15.89 9.29 -24.99
C GLU A 74 -17.19 9.34 -25.81
N VAL A 75 -17.86 8.20 -26.00
CA VAL A 75 -19.17 8.14 -26.69
C VAL A 75 -20.21 9.00 -25.97
N ARG A 76 -20.25 8.94 -24.63
CA ARG A 76 -21.09 9.83 -23.82
C ARG A 76 -20.74 11.30 -24.02
N ARG A 77 -19.45 11.64 -24.06
CA ARG A 77 -18.99 13.01 -24.28
C ARG A 77 -19.45 13.54 -25.64
N GLN A 78 -19.39 12.72 -26.68
CA GLN A 78 -19.88 13.07 -28.01
C GLN A 78 -21.40 13.23 -28.05
N ALA A 79 -22.15 12.36 -27.36
CA ALA A 79 -23.60 12.50 -27.23
C ALA A 79 -24.00 13.83 -26.57
N MET A 80 -23.25 14.25 -25.55
CA MET A 80 -23.46 15.54 -24.87
C MET A 80 -23.05 16.76 -25.71
N ALA A 81 -22.23 16.58 -26.74
CA ALA A 81 -21.82 17.62 -27.68
C ALA A 81 -22.77 17.74 -28.88
N SER A 82 -23.88 17.00 -28.90
CA SER A 82 -24.87 17.07 -29.98
C SER A 82 -25.54 18.45 -30.05
N GLU A 83 -25.86 18.90 -31.26
CA GLU A 83 -26.51 20.19 -31.52
C GLU A 83 -27.89 20.30 -30.85
N ASP A 84 -28.59 19.18 -30.67
CA ASP A 84 -29.84 19.09 -29.92
C ASP A 84 -29.54 18.67 -28.46
N PRO A 85 -29.62 19.60 -27.49
CA PRO A 85 -29.24 19.33 -26.11
C PRO A 85 -30.18 18.32 -25.42
N GLU A 86 -31.46 18.29 -25.76
CA GLU A 86 -32.42 17.38 -25.12
C GLU A 86 -32.24 15.96 -25.63
N LYS A 87 -32.03 15.80 -26.94
CA LYS A 87 -31.65 14.50 -27.53
C LYS A 87 -30.29 14.02 -27.02
N GLY A 88 -29.32 14.93 -26.90
CA GLY A 88 -27.99 14.62 -26.36
C GLY A 88 -28.05 14.10 -24.91
N LYS A 89 -28.84 14.74 -24.06
CA LYS A 89 -29.08 14.27 -22.67
C LYS A 89 -29.74 12.90 -22.61
N ALA A 90 -30.76 12.66 -23.45
CA ALA A 90 -31.44 11.38 -23.50
C ALA A 90 -30.49 10.24 -23.94
N LEU A 91 -29.67 10.50 -24.96
CA LEU A 91 -28.63 9.57 -25.41
C LEU A 91 -27.59 9.30 -24.31
N ALA A 92 -27.09 10.34 -23.66
CA ALA A 92 -26.14 10.19 -22.56
C ALA A 92 -26.73 9.36 -21.41
N LYS A 93 -28.00 9.58 -21.05
CA LYS A 93 -28.69 8.77 -20.03
C LYS A 93 -28.78 7.29 -20.41
N ASN A 94 -29.07 6.99 -21.68
CA ASN A 94 -29.12 5.62 -22.17
C ASN A 94 -27.74 4.96 -22.15
N ILE A 95 -26.69 5.68 -22.56
CA ILE A 95 -25.30 5.21 -22.51
C ILE A 95 -24.87 4.93 -21.06
N ASP A 96 -25.21 5.84 -20.15
CA ASP A 96 -24.93 5.72 -18.72
C ASP A 96 -25.55 4.43 -18.15
N GLN A 97 -26.83 4.20 -18.44
CA GLN A 97 -27.57 3.05 -17.92
C GLN A 97 -27.16 1.71 -18.55
N ALA A 98 -26.87 1.68 -19.86
CA ALA A 98 -26.59 0.44 -20.57
C ALA A 98 -25.15 -0.04 -20.39
N GLU A 99 -24.17 0.85 -20.58
CA GLU A 99 -22.77 0.44 -20.77
C GLU A 99 -21.81 1.17 -19.84
N LEU A 100 -21.89 2.51 -19.72
CA LEU A 100 -20.86 3.26 -19.01
C LEU A 100 -20.83 2.95 -17.52
N ASN A 101 -21.97 2.80 -16.85
CA ASN A 101 -22.00 2.43 -15.44
C ASN A 101 -21.35 1.06 -15.20
N LYS A 102 -21.65 0.08 -16.05
CA LYS A 102 -21.07 -1.26 -15.95
C LYS A 102 -19.57 -1.22 -16.19
N ALA A 103 -19.13 -0.58 -17.28
CA ALA A 103 -17.72 -0.42 -17.60
C ALA A 103 -16.95 0.31 -16.48
N TYR A 104 -17.57 1.33 -15.87
CA TYR A 104 -17.02 2.04 -14.72
C TYR A 104 -16.85 1.12 -13.52
N TYR A 105 -17.91 0.40 -13.11
CA TYR A 105 -17.84 -0.47 -11.93
C TYR A 105 -16.84 -1.63 -12.13
N ASP A 106 -16.83 -2.28 -13.30
CA ASP A 106 -15.88 -3.36 -13.58
C ASP A 106 -14.43 -2.85 -13.51
N TYR A 107 -14.13 -1.72 -14.16
CA TYR A 107 -12.81 -1.09 -14.11
C TYR A 107 -12.42 -0.65 -12.69
N PHE A 108 -13.36 -0.03 -11.96
CA PHE A 108 -13.16 0.43 -10.59
C PHE A 108 -12.88 -0.74 -9.65
N PHE A 109 -13.70 -1.80 -9.67
CA PHE A 109 -13.55 -2.95 -8.79
C PHE A 109 -12.25 -3.71 -9.08
N GLU A 110 -11.88 -3.91 -10.35
CA GLU A 110 -10.60 -4.52 -10.71
C GLU A 110 -9.43 -3.68 -10.16
N GLY A 111 -9.47 -2.36 -10.34
CA GLY A 111 -8.48 -1.44 -9.79
C GLY A 111 -8.41 -1.47 -8.26
N PHE A 112 -9.56 -1.53 -7.60
CA PHE A 112 -9.69 -1.61 -6.15
C PHE A 112 -9.13 -2.92 -5.60
N LEU A 113 -9.53 -4.07 -6.16
CA LEU A 113 -9.03 -5.40 -5.76
C LEU A 113 -7.53 -5.51 -5.97
N LYS A 114 -7.03 -5.03 -7.12
CA LYS A 114 -5.60 -4.91 -7.37
C LYS A 114 -4.90 -4.10 -6.28
N ASN A 115 -5.46 -2.94 -5.89
CA ASN A 115 -4.86 -2.11 -4.85
C ASN A 115 -4.90 -2.76 -3.46
N ILE A 116 -5.96 -3.51 -3.14
CA ILE A 116 -6.01 -4.33 -1.94
C ILE A 116 -4.83 -5.30 -1.92
N LEU A 117 -4.64 -6.06 -2.99
CA LEU A 117 -3.60 -7.09 -3.06
C LEU A 117 -2.18 -6.53 -3.07
N THR A 118 -1.95 -5.41 -3.76
CA THR A 118 -0.59 -4.88 -3.98
C THR A 118 -0.14 -3.86 -2.94
N SER A 119 -1.07 -3.21 -2.24
CA SER A 119 -0.77 -2.10 -1.33
C SER A 119 -1.31 -2.35 0.08
N ILE A 120 -2.61 -2.58 0.22
CA ILE A 120 -3.27 -2.61 1.55
C ILE A 120 -2.91 -3.89 2.31
N LEU A 121 -3.08 -5.06 1.68
CA LEU A 121 -2.85 -6.34 2.30
C LEU A 121 -1.39 -6.50 2.78
N PRO A 122 -0.34 -6.18 1.98
CA PRO A 122 1.04 -6.23 2.47
C PRO A 122 1.31 -5.33 3.68
N VAL A 123 0.71 -4.14 3.71
CA VAL A 123 0.84 -3.21 4.86
C VAL A 123 0.21 -3.80 6.11
N LEU A 124 -1.02 -4.34 6.01
CA LEU A 124 -1.71 -4.95 7.15
C LEU A 124 -1.01 -6.22 7.67
N LEU A 125 -0.49 -7.05 6.77
CA LEU A 125 0.31 -8.22 7.14
C LEU A 125 1.59 -7.82 7.85
N THR A 126 2.28 -6.79 7.34
CA THR A 126 3.50 -6.28 7.98
C THR A 126 3.20 -5.65 9.33
N ALA A 127 2.11 -4.89 9.47
CA ALA A 127 1.69 -4.35 10.76
C ALA A 127 1.42 -5.46 11.79
N THR A 128 0.72 -6.52 11.38
CA THR A 128 0.50 -7.72 12.21
C THR A 128 1.82 -8.38 12.60
N PHE A 129 2.75 -8.51 11.65
CA PHE A 129 4.09 -9.02 11.91
C PHE A 129 4.81 -8.15 12.95
N ILE A 130 4.82 -6.82 12.80
CA ILE A 130 5.48 -5.90 13.73
C ILE A 130 4.89 -6.02 15.13
N ILE A 131 3.56 -6.06 15.26
CA ILE A 131 2.87 -6.22 16.55
C ILE A 131 3.29 -7.53 17.24
N LYS A 132 3.34 -8.64 16.48
CA LYS A 132 3.69 -9.96 17.04
C LYS A 132 5.20 -10.07 17.35
N ALA A 133 6.06 -9.64 16.45
CA ALA A 133 7.51 -9.75 16.55
C ALA A 133 8.07 -8.84 17.64
N TYR A 134 7.58 -7.59 17.71
CA TYR A 134 8.11 -6.54 18.57
C TYR A 134 7.14 -6.17 19.70
N LYS A 135 6.35 -7.14 20.20
CA LYS A 135 5.63 -6.98 21.48
C LYS A 135 6.64 -6.79 22.63
N PRO A 136 6.28 -6.12 23.74
CA PRO A 136 7.21 -5.79 24.82
C PRO A 136 8.03 -6.98 25.35
N ALA A 137 7.40 -8.14 25.54
CA ALA A 137 8.08 -9.35 25.99
C ALA A 137 9.17 -9.84 25.02
N ASN A 138 8.93 -9.72 23.71
CA ASN A 138 9.90 -10.11 22.69
C ASN A 138 11.00 -9.06 22.56
N LEU A 139 10.65 -7.78 22.63
CA LEU A 139 11.63 -6.68 22.64
C LEU A 139 12.60 -6.86 23.81
N GLN A 140 12.08 -7.15 25.01
CA GLN A 140 12.92 -7.40 26.18
C GLN A 140 13.85 -8.60 25.97
N LYS A 141 13.33 -9.68 25.37
CA LYS A 141 14.11 -10.91 25.11
C LYS A 141 15.21 -10.69 24.06
N ILE A 142 14.93 -9.93 23.00
CA ILE A 142 15.81 -9.80 21.84
C ILE A 142 16.79 -8.62 22.01
N PHE A 143 16.31 -7.50 22.55
CA PHE A 143 17.04 -6.23 22.62
C PHE A 143 17.30 -5.75 24.05
N GLY A 144 16.85 -6.46 25.08
CA GLY A 144 17.07 -6.10 26.50
C GLY A 144 16.21 -4.94 27.02
N GLN A 145 15.26 -4.44 26.23
CA GLN A 145 14.36 -3.34 26.59
C GLN A 145 12.93 -3.63 26.12
N PRO A 146 11.88 -3.21 26.83
CA PRO A 146 10.49 -3.55 26.47
C PRO A 146 9.87 -2.61 25.43
N HIS A 147 10.62 -1.62 24.95
CA HIS A 147 10.13 -0.54 24.09
C HIS A 147 11.11 -0.19 22.96
N VAL A 148 10.63 0.57 21.97
CA VAL A 148 11.46 1.03 20.85
C VAL A 148 12.22 2.30 21.22
N PHE A 149 11.52 3.27 21.80
CA PHE A 149 12.11 4.47 22.39
C PHE A 149 11.44 4.77 23.73
N SER A 150 12.22 5.35 24.65
CA SER A 150 11.73 5.98 25.86
C SER A 150 12.34 7.36 25.99
N PHE A 151 11.51 8.37 26.22
CA PHE A 151 11.96 9.72 26.50
C PHE A 151 11.56 10.11 27.91
N SER A 152 12.51 10.64 28.68
CA SER A 152 12.23 11.27 29.97
C SER A 152 11.60 12.64 29.67
N GLY A 153 10.30 12.76 29.89
CA GLY A 153 9.60 14.04 29.80
C GLY A 153 9.72 14.86 31.09
N SER A 154 9.03 16.00 31.14
CA SER A 154 8.96 16.90 32.30
C SER A 154 8.20 16.33 33.52
N GLY A 155 7.90 15.03 33.54
CA GLY A 155 7.14 14.36 34.61
C GLY A 155 7.76 13.02 35.00
N ASP A 156 7.30 12.44 36.11
CA ASP A 156 7.89 11.24 36.75
C ASP A 156 7.80 9.95 35.93
N LYS A 157 7.03 9.92 34.83
CA LYS A 157 6.85 8.72 34.01
C LYS A 157 7.42 8.92 32.60
N PRO A 158 8.31 8.03 32.12
CA PRO A 158 8.85 8.12 30.77
C PRO A 158 7.75 7.89 29.73
N VAL A 159 7.80 8.65 28.63
CA VAL A 159 6.94 8.42 27.47
C VAL A 159 7.53 7.29 26.64
N VAL A 160 6.75 6.23 26.46
CA VAL A 160 7.19 5.00 25.79
C VAL A 160 6.58 4.89 24.41
N ILE A 161 7.42 4.67 23.40
CA ILE A 161 7.01 4.47 22.00
C ILE A 161 6.99 2.98 21.70
N GLY A 162 5.80 2.48 21.36
CA GLY A 162 5.58 1.11 20.91
C GLY A 162 5.96 0.88 19.44
N ALA A 163 6.17 -0.39 19.08
CA ALA A 163 6.60 -0.79 17.75
C ALA A 163 5.64 -0.40 16.62
N LEU A 164 4.33 -0.56 16.83
CA LEU A 164 3.33 -0.19 15.82
C LEU A 164 3.33 1.32 15.55
N PHE A 165 3.46 2.14 16.59
CA PHE A 165 3.51 3.59 16.42
C PHE A 165 4.76 4.03 15.66
N TRP A 166 5.91 3.44 15.98
CA TRP A 166 7.15 3.69 15.23
C TRP A 166 7.07 3.21 13.77
N PHE A 167 6.38 2.09 13.50
CA PHE A 167 6.11 1.63 12.14
C PHE A 167 5.29 2.65 11.33
N VAL A 168 4.24 3.24 11.92
CA VAL A 168 3.44 4.30 11.27
C VAL A 168 4.30 5.54 11.00
N ILE A 169 5.12 5.98 11.96
CA ILE A 169 6.06 7.09 11.75
C ILE A 169 7.03 6.77 10.62
N SER A 170 7.59 5.56 10.61
CA SER A 170 8.52 5.10 9.57
C SER A 170 7.88 5.15 8.18
N LEU A 171 6.61 4.72 8.06
CA LEU A 171 5.86 4.81 6.81
C LEU A 171 5.77 6.26 6.32
N LEU A 172 5.41 7.20 7.20
CA LEU A 172 5.32 8.62 6.85
C LEU A 172 6.67 9.19 6.43
N LEU A 173 7.73 8.91 7.20
CA LEU A 173 9.08 9.38 6.91
C LEU A 173 9.57 8.88 5.54
N ILE A 174 9.37 7.61 5.22
CA ILE A 174 9.78 7.04 3.93
C ILE A 174 9.03 7.70 2.76
N HIS A 175 7.73 7.96 2.91
CA HIS A 175 6.96 8.67 1.87
C HIS A 175 7.43 10.12 1.69
N ILE A 176 7.75 10.82 2.78
CA ILE A 176 8.31 12.18 2.74
C ILE A 176 9.67 12.17 2.05
N LEU A 177 10.59 11.28 2.46
CA LEU A 177 11.91 11.14 1.85
C LEU A 177 11.81 10.86 0.35
N TRP A 178 10.89 9.99 -0.05
CA TRP A 178 10.64 9.69 -1.45
C TRP A 178 10.13 10.91 -2.23
N PHE A 179 9.19 11.66 -1.66
CA PHE A 179 8.66 12.87 -2.28
C PHE A 179 9.77 13.93 -2.49
N ILE A 180 10.60 14.15 -1.47
CA ILE A 180 11.75 15.07 -1.52
C ILE A 180 12.75 14.59 -2.57
N GLY A 181 13.13 13.31 -2.56
CA GLY A 181 14.06 12.73 -3.53
C GLY A 181 13.58 12.88 -4.98
N ALA A 182 12.30 12.59 -5.24
CA ALA A 182 11.71 12.78 -6.57
C ALA A 182 11.71 14.25 -7.03
N ARG A 183 11.52 15.20 -6.11
CA ARG A 183 11.57 16.63 -6.40
C ARG A 183 12.98 17.10 -6.72
N LEU A 184 13.98 16.65 -5.96
CA LEU A 184 15.39 16.99 -6.19
C LEU A 184 15.91 16.41 -7.51
N TYR A 185 15.56 15.16 -7.83
CA TYR A 185 15.91 14.52 -9.10
C TYR A 185 15.36 15.29 -10.31
N LYS A 186 14.07 15.66 -10.28
CA LYS A 186 13.45 16.47 -11.34
C LYS A 186 14.10 17.84 -11.52
N LYS A 187 14.60 18.45 -10.43
CA LYS A 187 15.31 19.74 -10.49
C LYS A 187 16.68 19.61 -11.18
N HIS A 188 17.42 18.53 -10.91
CA HIS A 188 18.71 18.28 -11.56
C HIS A 188 18.54 17.92 -13.04
N VAL A 189 17.62 17.00 -13.37
CA VAL A 189 17.37 16.61 -14.77
C VAL A 189 16.91 17.80 -15.63
N LYS A 190 16.16 18.77 -15.06
CA LYS A 190 15.79 20.00 -15.78
C LYS A 190 16.92 21.04 -15.89
N ALA A 191 17.92 20.99 -15.02
CA ALA A 191 19.10 21.86 -15.11
C ALA A 191 20.07 21.38 -16.20
N ASP A 192 20.09 20.07 -16.47
CA ASP A 192 20.97 19.44 -17.47
C ASP A 192 20.38 19.43 -18.90
N VAL A 193 19.13 19.87 -19.10
CA VAL A 193 18.55 20.08 -20.44
C VAL A 193 18.77 21.55 -20.84
N PRO A 194 19.64 21.84 -21.82
CA PRO A 194 19.86 23.22 -22.26
C PRO A 194 18.55 23.79 -22.82
N LYS A 195 18.28 25.04 -22.46
CA LYS A 195 17.06 25.77 -22.81
C LYS A 195 17.00 26.26 -24.27
N ASP A 196 17.90 25.80 -25.12
CA ASP A 196 17.98 26.24 -26.52
C ASP A 196 17.63 25.08 -27.46
N ARG A 197 16.36 25.06 -27.89
CA ARG A 197 15.90 24.71 -29.24
C ARG A 197 14.48 25.21 -29.44
#